data_AF-A0A6P5JFE1-F1
#
_entry.id   AF-A0A6P5JFE1-F1
#
_cell.length_a   1.000
_cell.length_b   1.000
_cell.length_c   1.000
_cell.angle_alpha   90.00
_cell.angle_beta   90.00
_cell.angle_gamma   90.00
#
_symmetry.space_group_name_H-M   'P 1'
#
loop_
_entity.id
_entity.type
_entity.pdbx_description
1 polymer ?
#
loop_
_entity_poly.entity_id
_entity_poly.type
_entity_poly.pdbx_seq_one_letter_code
_entity_poly.pdbx_strand_id
1 'polypeptide(L)'
;MAGQVKDKEAFQRLSFLYQAAHCVLAQNPDNQALARFYCHTERTIGKRLVLRQDPSVKRTLCRSCSSLLIPGLTCTQRQRRRLGQRWTVQTCLTCRRSRRFLNDPRHQLWGDRPEAQLGNQADPRLIRSVAHTSHPVSVQPSGEKLHHQNLKVQ
;
A
#
# COMPACT_ATOMS: atom_id res chain seq x y z
N MET A 1 -15.48 -10.20 -3.02
CA MET A 1 -14.81 -10.94 -1.92
C MET A 1 -13.34 -10.53 -1.97
N ALA A 2 -12.81 -9.88 -0.94
CA ALA A 2 -11.42 -9.44 -0.93
C ALA A 2 -10.47 -10.65 -1.10
N GLY A 3 -9.49 -10.55 -2.00
CA GLY A 3 -8.50 -11.60 -2.22
C GLY A 3 -7.74 -11.96 -0.94
N GLN A 4 -7.11 -13.13 -0.90
CA GLN A 4 -6.33 -13.59 0.24
C GLN A 4 -5.09 -12.69 0.43
N VAL A 5 -5.18 -11.72 1.33
CA VAL A 5 -4.07 -10.80 1.67
C VAL A 5 -3.05 -11.56 2.53
N LYS A 6 -1.80 -11.60 2.09
CA LYS A 6 -0.67 -12.11 2.90
C LYS A 6 -0.57 -11.31 4.20
N ASP A 7 -0.27 -11.97 5.32
CA ASP A 7 -0.15 -11.35 6.64
C ASP A 7 -1.42 -10.65 7.17
N LYS A 8 -2.61 -11.15 6.78
CA LYS A 8 -3.92 -10.62 7.19
C LYS A 8 -4.02 -10.32 8.69
N GLU A 9 -3.62 -11.25 9.54
CA GLU A 9 -3.67 -11.07 11.00
C GLU A 9 -2.80 -9.91 11.48
N ALA A 10 -1.62 -9.73 10.88
CA ALA A 10 -0.73 -8.65 11.24
C ALA A 10 -1.32 -7.29 10.86
N PHE A 11 -1.92 -7.18 9.67
CA PHE A 11 -2.63 -5.96 9.25
C PHE A 11 -3.87 -5.67 10.11
N GLN A 12 -4.58 -6.70 10.58
CA GLN A 12 -5.67 -6.53 11.54
C GLN A 12 -5.17 -5.96 12.88
N ARG A 13 -4.06 -6.48 13.41
CA ARG A 13 -3.43 -5.95 14.64
C ARG A 13 -2.99 -4.49 14.48
N LEU A 14 -2.34 -4.15 13.36
CA LEU A 14 -1.95 -2.76 13.06
C LEU A 14 -3.17 -1.83 12.99
N SER A 15 -4.21 -2.26 12.28
CA SER A 15 -5.45 -1.49 12.11
C SER A 15 -6.16 -1.27 13.44
N PHE A 16 -6.23 -2.29 14.29
CA PHE A 16 -6.82 -2.21 15.62
C PHE A 16 -6.09 -1.17 16.49
N LEU A 17 -4.76 -1.24 16.57
CA LEU A 17 -3.96 -0.30 17.36
C LEU A 17 -4.12 1.14 16.87
N TYR A 18 -4.15 1.34 15.56
CA TYR A 18 -4.38 2.65 14.95
C TYR A 18 -5.76 3.22 15.33
N GLN A 19 -6.82 2.41 15.20
CA GLN A 19 -8.19 2.80 15.56
C GLN A 19 -8.34 3.05 17.07
N ALA A 20 -7.72 2.23 17.92
CA ALA A 20 -7.71 2.41 19.36
C ALA A 20 -7.08 3.75 19.75
N ALA A 21 -5.99 4.16 19.09
CA ALA A 21 -5.37 5.47 19.33
C ALA A 21 -6.30 6.65 19.00
N HIS A 22 -7.07 6.55 17.92
CA HIS A 22 -8.10 7.54 17.58
C HIS A 22 -9.24 7.55 18.60
N CYS A 23 -9.73 6.38 19.01
CA CYS A 23 -10.82 6.24 19.97
C CYS A 23 -10.47 6.88 21.33
N VAL A 24 -9.24 6.64 21.83
CA VAL A 24 -8.76 7.25 23.08
C VAL A 24 -8.79 8.77 23.01
N LEU A 25 -8.29 9.37 21.92
CA LEU A 25 -8.27 10.83 21.78
C LEU A 25 -9.65 11.43 21.53
N ALA A 26 -10.57 10.66 20.92
CA ALA A 26 -11.95 11.08 20.72
C ALA A 26 -12.74 11.11 22.04
N GLN A 27 -12.48 10.16 22.95
CA GLN A 27 -13.12 10.11 24.26
C GLN A 27 -12.50 11.10 25.24
N ASN A 28 -11.17 11.17 25.29
CA ASN A 28 -10.45 12.08 26.16
C ASN A 28 -9.17 12.59 25.48
N PRO A 29 -9.12 13.87 25.07
CA PRO A 29 -7.98 14.44 24.35
C PRO A 29 -6.70 14.58 25.19
N ASP A 30 -6.80 14.56 26.52
CA ASP A 30 -5.66 14.68 27.42
C ASP A 30 -4.87 13.37 27.55
N ASN A 31 -5.52 12.23 27.24
CA ASN A 31 -4.94 10.89 27.30
C ASN A 31 -3.99 10.57 26.13
N GLN A 32 -3.14 11.53 25.76
CA GLN A 32 -2.20 11.42 24.65
C GLN A 32 -1.10 10.38 24.89
N ALA A 33 -0.80 10.05 26.15
CA ALA A 33 0.16 9.02 26.50
C ALA A 33 -0.28 7.63 26.01
N LEU A 34 -1.56 7.28 26.22
CA LEU A 34 -2.11 6.00 25.80
C LEU A 34 -2.21 5.91 24.26
N ALA A 35 -2.65 6.97 23.60
CA ALA A 35 -2.66 7.02 22.14
C ALA A 35 -1.24 6.86 21.54
N ARG A 36 -0.22 7.50 22.14
CA ARG A 36 1.20 7.32 21.76
C ARG A 36 1.67 5.89 21.94
N PHE A 37 1.27 5.24 23.03
CA PHE A 37 1.63 3.85 23.29
C PHE A 37 1.09 2.91 22.20
N TYR A 38 -0.17 3.06 21.79
CA TYR A 38 -0.74 2.28 20.69
C TYR A 38 -0.01 2.51 19.38
N CYS A 39 0.22 3.77 18.98
CA CYS A 39 0.96 4.08 17.76
C CYS A 39 2.44 3.63 17.81
N HIS A 40 3.07 3.66 18.98
CA HIS A 40 4.43 3.13 19.16
C HIS A 40 4.46 1.61 18.97
N THR A 41 3.47 0.91 19.53
CA THR A 41 3.32 -0.55 19.43
C THR A 41 3.06 -0.95 17.98
N GLU A 42 2.12 -0.28 17.31
CA GLU A 42 1.81 -0.44 15.88
C GLU A 42 3.08 -0.30 15.03
N ARG A 43 3.84 0.79 15.22
CA ARG A 43 5.09 1.03 14.49
C ARG A 43 6.14 -0.05 14.76
N THR A 44 6.21 -0.56 15.98
CA THR A 44 7.16 -1.60 16.36
C THR A 44 6.82 -2.93 15.69
N ILE A 45 5.54 -3.30 15.68
CA ILE A 45 5.05 -4.49 14.98
C ILE A 45 5.32 -4.36 13.48
N GLY A 46 4.96 -3.24 12.86
CA GLY A 46 5.19 -3.00 11.44
C GLY A 46 6.67 -3.05 11.06
N LYS A 47 7.57 -2.52 11.92
CA LYS A 47 9.01 -2.61 11.70
C LYS A 47 9.53 -4.04 11.83
N ARG A 48 9.11 -4.79 12.85
CA ARG A 48 9.57 -6.16 13.09
C ARG A 48 9.11 -7.13 11.99
N LEU A 49 7.87 -6.98 11.55
CA LEU A 49 7.28 -7.82 10.51
C LEU A 49 7.55 -7.30 9.09
N VAL A 50 8.31 -6.21 8.95
CA VAL A 50 8.67 -5.60 7.64
C VAL A 50 7.44 -5.27 6.79
N LEU A 51 6.37 -4.81 7.44
CA LEU A 51 5.11 -4.49 6.78
C LEU A 51 5.12 -3.07 6.22
N ARG A 52 4.70 -2.93 4.96
CA ARG A 52 4.53 -1.63 4.30
C ARG A 52 3.17 -1.04 4.66
N GLN A 53 3.18 0.03 5.45
CA GLN A 53 1.98 0.82 5.70
C GLN A 53 1.72 1.84 4.59
N ASP A 54 0.44 2.11 4.35
CA ASP A 54 0.01 3.13 3.40
C ASP A 54 0.54 4.52 3.79
N PRO A 55 1.03 5.35 2.84
CA PRO A 55 1.48 6.70 3.12
C PRO A 55 0.44 7.58 3.83
N SER A 56 -0.86 7.43 3.56
CA SER A 56 -1.94 8.18 4.21
C SER A 56 -1.93 7.97 5.74
N VAL A 57 -1.88 6.72 6.19
CA VAL A 57 -1.80 6.35 7.62
C VAL A 57 -0.46 6.81 8.19
N LYS A 58 0.65 6.50 7.52
CA LYS A 58 2.01 6.83 8.00
C LYS A 58 2.25 8.34 8.14
N ARG A 59 1.58 9.16 7.34
CA ARG A 59 1.63 10.63 7.42
C ARG A 59 1.00 11.15 8.71
N THR A 60 -0.04 10.48 9.22
CA THR A 60 -0.70 10.82 10.50
C THR A 60 0.08 10.43 11.75
N LEU A 61 1.26 9.80 11.63
CA LEU A 61 2.08 9.37 12.77
C LEU A 61 3.40 10.13 12.87
N CYS A 62 3.75 10.59 14.06
CA CYS A 62 5.02 11.26 14.30
C CYS A 62 6.21 10.29 14.19
N ARG A 63 7.21 10.62 13.35
CA ARG A 63 8.42 9.79 13.21
C ARG A 63 9.29 9.73 14.47
N SER A 64 9.17 10.69 15.38
CA SER A 64 9.99 10.73 16.59
C SER A 64 9.30 10.00 17.75
N CYS A 65 8.25 10.60 18.29
CA CYS A 65 7.60 10.15 19.52
C CYS A 65 6.37 9.26 19.30
N SER A 66 6.09 8.87 18.05
CA SER A 66 4.90 8.07 17.68
C SER A 66 3.55 8.71 18.09
N SER A 67 3.49 10.02 18.32
CA SER A 67 2.21 10.70 18.53
C SER A 67 1.35 10.62 17.27
N LEU A 68 0.08 10.28 17.44
CA LEU A 68 -0.95 10.47 16.44
C LEU A 68 -1.10 11.98 16.17
N LEU A 69 -1.06 12.39 14.91
CA LEU A 69 -1.02 13.76 14.44
C LEU A 69 -2.41 14.17 13.92
N ILE A 70 -3.23 14.70 14.83
CA ILE A 70 -4.54 15.26 14.54
C ILE A 70 -4.37 16.78 14.45
N PRO A 71 -4.64 17.41 13.29
CA PRO A 71 -4.53 18.85 13.13
C PRO A 71 -5.41 19.59 14.15
N GLY A 72 -4.82 20.57 14.85
CA GLY A 72 -5.52 21.37 15.87
C GLY A 72 -5.52 20.75 17.27
N LEU A 73 -5.24 19.45 17.39
CA LEU A 73 -5.19 18.75 18.68
C LEU A 73 -3.74 18.44 19.11
N THR A 74 -3.06 17.58 18.35
CA THR A 74 -1.71 17.07 18.67
C THR A 74 -0.64 17.55 17.69
N CYS A 75 -1.06 18.20 16.60
CA CYS A 75 -0.16 18.78 15.63
C CYS A 75 -0.71 20.09 15.05
N THR A 76 0.21 20.94 14.58
CA THR A 76 -0.16 22.06 13.71
C THR A 76 0.07 21.66 12.27
N GLN A 77 -0.88 22.02 11.40
CA GLN A 77 -0.76 21.89 9.96
C GLN A 77 -0.84 23.29 9.35
N ARG A 78 0.14 23.63 8.52
CA ARG A 78 0.24 24.94 7.85
C ARG A 78 0.64 24.75 6.39
N GLN A 79 -0.01 25.48 5.51
CA GLN A 79 0.44 25.60 4.13
C GLN A 79 1.48 26.73 4.03
N ARG A 80 2.62 26.46 3.39
CA ARG A 80 3.71 27.41 3.20
C ARG A 80 4.09 27.44 1.72
N ARG A 81 4.45 28.60 1.20
CA ARG A 81 5.05 28.72 -0.14
C ARG A 81 6.55 28.94 0.00
N ARG A 82 7.34 28.20 -0.79
CA ARG A 82 8.79 28.36 -0.88
C ARG A 82 9.23 27.98 -2.29
N LEU A 83 10.01 28.84 -2.95
CA LEU A 83 10.54 28.63 -4.30
C LEU A 83 9.44 28.24 -5.33
N GLY A 84 8.32 28.98 -5.33
CA GLY A 84 7.18 28.72 -6.23
C GLY A 84 6.33 27.49 -5.87
N GLN A 85 6.78 26.62 -4.97
CA GLN A 85 6.07 25.39 -4.58
C GLN A 85 5.25 25.58 -3.30
N ARG A 86 4.09 24.92 -3.23
CA ARG A 86 3.24 24.86 -2.04
C ARG A 86 3.60 23.62 -1.21
N TRP A 87 3.78 23.81 0.08
CA TRP A 87 4.16 22.77 1.02
C TRP A 87 3.16 22.70 2.16
N THR A 88 2.70 21.50 2.50
CA THR A 88 1.99 21.23 3.74
C THR A 88 3.02 20.84 4.80
N VAL A 89 3.19 21.70 5.80
CA VAL A 89 4.09 21.47 6.94
C VAL A 89 3.24 21.00 8.11
N GLN A 90 3.55 19.81 8.62
CA GLN A 90 2.92 19.23 9.79
C GLN A 90 3.93 19.16 10.92
N THR A 91 3.64 19.81 12.04
CA THR A 91 4.55 19.92 13.19
C THR A 91 3.89 19.32 14.42
N CYS A 92 4.57 18.34 15.03
CA CYS A 92 4.11 17.71 16.26
C CYS A 92 4.20 18.68 17.44
N LEU A 93 3.13 18.82 18.22
CA LEU A 93 3.13 19.72 19.39
C LEU A 93 3.94 19.14 20.57
N THR A 94 4.11 17.82 20.62
CA THR A 94 4.83 17.12 21.70
C THR A 94 6.35 17.22 21.55
N CYS A 95 6.90 16.81 20.40
CA CYS A 95 8.35 16.74 20.17
C CYS A 95 8.89 17.77 19.20
N ARG A 96 8.03 18.67 18.69
CA ARG A 96 8.36 19.76 17.74
C ARG A 96 8.96 19.34 16.40
N ARG A 97 9.14 18.04 16.15
CA ARG A 97 9.59 17.54 14.83
C ARG A 97 8.53 17.84 13.78
N SER A 98 9.00 18.33 12.63
CA SER A 98 8.17 18.71 11.49
C SER A 98 8.39 17.77 10.30
N ARG A 99 7.32 17.52 9.54
CA ARG A 99 7.35 16.87 8.23
C ARG A 99 6.80 17.84 7.20
N ARG A 100 7.33 17.77 5.98
CA ARG A 100 6.93 18.62 4.86
C ARG A 100 6.47 17.71 3.73
N PHE A 101 5.30 18.01 3.19
CA PHE A 101 4.74 17.32 2.04
C PHE A 101 4.53 18.34 0.93
N LEU A 102 5.04 18.03 -0.27
CA LEU A 102 4.77 18.85 -1.43
C LEU A 102 3.26 18.76 -1.75
N ASN A 103 2.63 19.91 -1.94
CA ASN A 103 1.23 20.00 -2.32
C ASN A 103 1.17 20.27 -3.83
N ASP A 104 1.42 19.21 -4.60
CA ASP A 104 1.36 19.22 -6.06
C ASP A 104 0.10 18.45 -6.51
N PRO A 105 -0.87 19.10 -7.16
CA PRO A 105 -2.07 18.43 -7.66
C PRO A 105 -1.79 17.37 -8.73
N ARG A 106 -0.61 17.39 -9.36
CA ARG A 106 -0.19 16.38 -10.36
C ARG A 106 0.42 15.13 -9.71
N HIS A 107 0.70 15.17 -8.41
CA HIS A 107 1.32 14.05 -7.70
C HIS A 107 0.27 13.08 -7.16
N GLN A 108 0.37 11.81 -7.57
CA GLN A 108 -0.48 10.72 -7.11
C GLN A 108 0.36 9.62 -6.45
N LEU A 109 -0.10 9.04 -5.34
CA LEU A 109 0.56 7.91 -4.72
C LEU A 109 0.40 6.66 -5.58
N TRP A 110 1.36 5.73 -5.50
CA TRP A 110 1.28 4.47 -6.22
C TRP A 110 -0.01 3.69 -5.91
N GLY A 111 -0.43 3.62 -4.65
CA GLY A 111 -1.65 2.91 -4.23
C GLY A 111 -2.96 3.52 -4.75
N ASP A 112 -2.93 4.79 -5.14
CA ASP A 112 -4.10 5.49 -5.69
C ASP A 112 -4.23 5.31 -7.22
N ARG A 113 -3.19 4.77 -7.89
CA ARG A 113 -3.22 4.54 -9.34
C ARG A 113 -4.09 3.33 -9.68
N PRO A 114 -4.89 3.39 -10.76
CA PRO A 114 -5.77 2.29 -11.15
C PRO A 114 -4.99 1.00 -11.46
N GLU A 115 -3.81 1.10 -12.07
CA GLU A 115 -2.97 -0.08 -12.39
C GLU A 115 -2.55 -0.84 -11.12
N ALA A 116 -2.27 -0.13 -10.02
CA ALA A 116 -1.88 -0.75 -8.76
C ALA A 116 -3.05 -1.45 -8.05
N GLN A 117 -4.29 -1.02 -8.33
CA GLN A 117 -5.50 -1.58 -7.72
C GLN A 117 -6.01 -2.82 -8.46
N LEU A 118 -5.74 -2.95 -9.77
CA LEU A 118 -6.13 -4.12 -10.57
C LEU A 118 -5.54 -5.43 -10.04
N GLY A 119 -4.31 -5.42 -9.54
CA GLY A 119 -3.67 -6.60 -8.92
C GLY A 119 -4.36 -7.07 -7.62
N ASN A 120 -5.10 -6.20 -6.93
CA ASN A 120 -5.87 -6.54 -5.73
C ASN A 120 -7.31 -6.99 -6.05
N GLN A 121 -7.79 -6.68 -7.25
CA GLN A 121 -9.15 -6.95 -7.74
C GLN A 121 -9.22 -8.19 -8.65
N ALA A 122 -8.07 -8.77 -9.04
CA ALA A 122 -8.04 -9.99 -9.83
C ALA A 122 -8.68 -11.15 -9.03
N ASP A 123 -9.94 -11.44 -9.35
CA ASP A 123 -10.67 -12.58 -8.82
C ASP A 123 -9.90 -13.87 -9.16
N PRO A 124 -9.51 -14.70 -8.17
CA PRO A 124 -8.90 -16.00 -8.42
C PRO A 124 -9.73 -16.92 -9.34
N ARG A 125 -11.04 -16.66 -9.48
CA ARG A 125 -11.94 -17.43 -10.36
C ARG A 125 -11.70 -17.19 -11.85
N LEU A 126 -11.20 -16.01 -12.24
CA LEU A 126 -10.92 -15.71 -13.65
C LEU A 126 -9.66 -16.44 -14.15
N ILE A 127 -8.67 -16.66 -13.28
CA ILE A 127 -7.45 -17.42 -13.63
C ILE A 127 -7.76 -18.91 -13.83
N ARG A 128 -8.71 -19.46 -13.07
CA ARG A 128 -9.08 -20.89 -13.14
C ARG A 128 -9.88 -21.25 -14.40
N SER A 129 -10.54 -20.28 -15.03
CA SER A 129 -11.28 -20.50 -16.28
C SER A 129 -10.36 -20.76 -17.49
N VAL A 130 -9.11 -20.27 -17.45
CA VAL A 130 -8.13 -20.46 -18.53
C VAL A 130 -7.38 -21.79 -18.38
N ALA A 131 -7.33 -22.37 -17.19
CA ALA A 131 -6.61 -23.63 -16.93
C ALA A 131 -7.40 -24.91 -17.24
N HIS A 132 -8.70 -24.81 -17.57
CA HIS A 132 -9.56 -25.98 -17.83
C HIS A 132 -10.01 -26.14 -19.29
N THR A 133 -9.45 -25.37 -20.23
CA THR A 133 -9.63 -25.58 -21.68
C THR A 133 -8.28 -25.72 -22.38
N SER A 134 -7.56 -26.78 -22.04
CA SER A 134 -6.62 -27.39 -22.98
C SER A 134 -6.60 -28.89 -22.74
N HIS A 135 -7.51 -29.58 -23.42
CA HIS A 135 -7.34 -30.99 -23.73
C HIS A 135 -5.99 -31.20 -24.44
N PRO A 136 -5.29 -32.32 -24.22
CA PRO A 136 -4.07 -32.63 -24.94
C PRO A 136 -4.46 -33.02 -26.37
N VAL A 137 -4.19 -32.14 -27.34
CA VAL A 137 -4.15 -32.56 -28.75
C VAL A 137 -2.84 -33.35 -28.91
N SER A 138 -2.98 -34.67 -28.97
CA SER A 138 -1.91 -35.57 -29.38
C SER A 138 -1.55 -35.28 -30.83
N VAL A 139 -0.31 -34.87 -31.08
CA VAL A 139 0.28 -34.91 -32.42
C VAL A 139 1.02 -36.24 -32.54
N GLN A 140 0.45 -37.18 -33.29
CA GLN A 140 1.16 -38.38 -33.73
C GLN A 140 2.08 -38.03 -34.92
N PRO A 141 3.26 -38.64 -35.04
CA PRO A 141 4.05 -38.59 -36.26
C PRO A 141 3.69 -39.79 -37.14
N SER A 142 3.12 -39.55 -38.32
CA SER A 142 3.03 -40.56 -39.38
C SER A 142 3.62 -39.96 -40.66
N GLY A 143 4.75 -40.52 -41.07
CA GLY A 143 5.43 -40.15 -42.31
C GLY A 143 4.73 -40.77 -43.52
N GLU A 144 4.55 -39.96 -44.56
CA GLU A 144 4.42 -40.45 -45.93
C GLU A 144 5.40 -39.70 -46.83
N LYS A 145 6.06 -40.48 -47.67
CA LYS A 145 7.17 -40.11 -48.54
C LYS A 145 6.66 -39.27 -49.71
N LEU A 146 7.39 -38.20 -50.08
CA LEU A 146 7.22 -37.57 -51.39
C LEU A 146 8.52 -37.71 -52.20
N HIS A 147 8.34 -38.27 -53.39
CA HIS A 147 9.35 -38.62 -54.39
C HIS A 147 10.05 -37.37 -54.96
N HIS A 148 11.35 -37.51 -55.24
CA HIS A 148 12.18 -36.59 -56.01
C HIS A 148 11.61 -36.29 -57.41
N GLN A 149 11.71 -35.03 -57.85
CA GLN A 149 12.07 -34.71 -59.24
C GLN A 149 13.13 -33.61 -59.27
N ASN A 150 14.24 -33.95 -59.93
CA ASN A 150 15.34 -33.08 -60.31
C ASN A 150 14.88 -32.07 -61.38
N LEU A 151 15.34 -30.82 -61.30
CA LEU A 151 15.52 -29.99 -62.48
C LEU A 151 16.84 -29.20 -62.40
N LYS A 152 17.70 -29.51 -63.38
CA LYS A 152 18.93 -28.83 -63.76
C LYS A 152 18.67 -27.34 -64.01
N VAL A 153 19.63 -26.50 -63.61
CA VAL A 153 19.89 -25.22 -64.27
C VAL A 153 21.38 -25.15 -64.58
N GLN A 154 21.64 -24.70 -65.81
CA GLN A 154 22.92 -24.58 -66.49
C GLN A 154 23.87 -23.57 -65.83
#